data_AF-A0A820DMV1-F1
#
_entry.id   AF-A0A820DMV1-F1
#
_cell.length_a   1.000
_cell.length_b   1.000
_cell.length_c   1.000
_cell.angle_alpha   90.00
_cell.angle_beta   90.00
_cell.angle_gamma   90.00
#
_symmetry.space_group_name_H-M   'P 1'
#
loop_
_entity.id
_entity.type
_entity.pdbx_description
1 polymer ?
#
loop_
_entity_poly.entity_id
_entity_poly.type
_entity_poly.pdbx_seq_one_letter_code
_entity_poly.pdbx_strand_id
1 'polypeptide(L)'
;RGLYPHTRTFAQLDQDQPHVNRDTAPGSDFVGIILRACPTTKFQPGDHVVGISAHGVLHSHAVVHSSQIICIPSDFPLTDEQLSVMPAVCLTVIYSLKYRVHLRAGQTVLIHAATGGAGQICIQYCQYIGARVIATAGTEEKRRFLREHYGIEHVFNSRDASFVNDVRNILPKGVDVIINSLSGPLLKHSIKLLAYHGHFIEWGKRDVFDGTALSMFDLRSDCSIHVIDLISLSDQQQDISNDMFEEMIHLFIQQKFKPIEPTVIYEPSQVVEAFVRCNSGQAMGKSVVRLTNSNEPLYVNGKPSTGHISTDNHAMFPLEVRQQGTILISGGFGGLGLTMSRWMIEKRGVKHVTLMSRRKLVELEVSSNPQYDDWLKLKQISKTYDAHVDVVQVDVTNFDQVHDLIERLNQTSHPVRGIIHSAVVAEDRSLSNLTQEHLNRVLAAKVRGAWIFHQVIQLTHAPIHFFIMFSSIRNHLLELAAAGYNAGNQFLDALAHYRTIKLNLPALSVSLPAVSGAGMFHRHRDALISLQLTQGFELVPTVAVFELIEQFQANQNICPCPVIFAANWQNLYERRQKLPTFHLSKIVEERYAAMNLTDT
;
A
#
# COMPACT_ATOMS: atom_id res chain seq x y z
N ARG A 1 0.17 -0.03 -29.68
CA ARG A 1 -1.09 0.75 -29.56
C ARG A 1 -2.11 -0.16 -28.89
N GLY A 2 -2.65 0.26 -27.73
CA GLY A 2 -3.88 -0.27 -27.12
C GLY A 2 -3.74 -1.49 -26.19
N LEU A 3 -4.28 -1.35 -24.98
CA LEU A 3 -4.66 -2.39 -23.99
C LEU A 3 -3.67 -2.71 -22.86
N TYR A 4 -3.58 -1.80 -21.88
CA TYR A 4 -3.35 -2.16 -20.47
C TYR A 4 -4.22 -1.26 -19.57
N PRO A 5 -5.38 -1.72 -19.08
CA PRO A 5 -6.01 -1.16 -17.91
C PRO A 5 -5.68 -2.07 -16.70
N HIS A 6 -5.19 -1.45 -15.62
CA HIS A 6 -4.93 -2.04 -14.29
C HIS A 6 -3.63 -2.84 -14.14
N THR A 7 -2.52 -2.11 -13.96
CA THR A 7 -1.31 -2.63 -13.31
C THR A 7 -0.87 -1.57 -12.30
N ARG A 8 -0.82 -1.92 -11.01
CA ARG A 8 -0.14 -1.13 -9.97
C ARG A 8 1.02 -1.99 -9.45
N THR A 9 2.21 -1.43 -9.44
CA THR A 9 3.42 -2.03 -8.86
C THR A 9 3.85 -1.21 -7.64
N PHE A 10 4.02 -1.88 -6.50
CA PHE A 10 4.49 -1.33 -5.22
C PHE A 10 5.26 -2.45 -4.50
N ALA A 11 6.37 -2.90 -5.07
CA ALA A 11 7.18 -3.94 -4.42
C ALA A 11 8.58 -4.01 -5.02
N GLN A 12 9.44 -3.09 -4.62
CA GLN A 12 10.89 -3.27 -4.58
C GLN A 12 11.43 -2.07 -3.81
N LEU A 13 12.34 -2.33 -2.85
CA LEU A 13 12.95 -1.39 -1.88
C LEU A 13 12.28 -1.39 -0.49
N ASP A 14 12.38 -2.50 0.25
CA ASP A 14 12.04 -2.47 1.69
C ASP A 14 12.77 -3.55 2.51
N GLN A 15 14.08 -3.72 2.31
CA GLN A 15 14.86 -4.70 3.10
C GLN A 15 15.80 -4.10 4.17
N ASP A 16 16.10 -2.79 4.18
CA ASP A 16 17.11 -2.25 5.12
C ASP A 16 16.81 -0.84 5.69
N GLN A 17 15.55 -0.38 5.76
CA GLN A 17 15.21 0.92 6.37
C GLN A 17 14.26 0.73 7.56
N PRO A 18 14.39 1.53 8.66
CA PRO A 18 13.46 1.47 9.78
C PRO A 18 12.05 1.76 9.27
N HIS A 19 11.15 0.82 9.52
CA HIS A 19 9.78 0.81 9.03
C HIS A 19 9.02 2.10 9.39
N VAL A 20 8.98 3.06 8.47
CA VAL A 20 7.90 4.07 8.45
C VAL A 20 6.72 3.38 7.77
N ASN A 21 5.90 2.73 8.58
CA ASN A 21 4.64 2.11 8.19
C ASN A 21 3.67 3.20 7.67
N ARG A 22 3.76 3.54 6.39
CA ARG A 22 2.88 4.51 5.73
C ARG A 22 1.55 3.85 5.47
N ASP A 23 0.51 4.25 6.19
CA ASP A 23 -0.87 3.95 5.81
C ASP A 23 -1.08 4.42 4.35
N THR A 24 -1.38 3.47 3.46
CA THR A 24 -1.40 3.60 2.00
C THR A 24 -2.55 4.45 1.45
N ALA A 25 -3.23 5.21 2.31
CA ALA A 25 -4.27 6.12 1.88
C ALA A 25 -3.67 7.29 1.08
N PRO A 26 -4.31 7.76 0.00
CA PRO A 26 -3.84 8.91 -0.76
C PRO A 26 -4.07 10.23 -0.01
N GLY A 27 -3.35 11.28 -0.42
CA GLY A 27 -3.49 12.65 0.08
C GLY A 27 -2.50 13.00 1.19
N SER A 28 -1.89 14.18 1.12
CA SER A 28 -0.95 14.69 2.14
C SER A 28 -1.44 16.00 2.76
N ASP A 29 -1.86 16.94 1.93
CA ASP A 29 -2.30 18.27 2.34
C ASP A 29 -3.80 18.28 2.66
N PHE A 30 -4.19 19.08 3.65
CA PHE A 30 -5.59 19.26 4.02
C PHE A 30 -5.85 20.61 4.68
N VAL A 31 -7.11 21.03 4.60
CA VAL A 31 -7.74 22.06 5.45
C VAL A 31 -8.94 21.41 6.12
N GLY A 32 -9.18 21.71 7.39
CA GLY A 32 -10.30 21.14 8.12
C GLY A 32 -10.52 21.79 9.47
N ILE A 33 -11.49 21.25 10.21
CA ILE A 33 -11.87 21.74 11.55
C ILE A 33 -11.55 20.66 12.58
N ILE A 34 -10.96 21.05 13.69
CA ILE A 34 -10.68 20.13 14.80
C ILE A 34 -12.02 19.68 15.42
N LEU A 35 -12.28 18.37 15.40
CA LEU A 35 -13.45 17.79 16.08
C LEU A 35 -13.12 17.37 17.51
N ARG A 36 -11.92 16.82 17.72
CA ARG A 36 -11.41 16.36 19.00
C ARG A 36 -9.91 16.61 19.07
N ALA A 37 -9.44 17.11 20.20
CA ALA A 37 -8.02 17.33 20.48
C ALA A 37 -7.62 16.64 21.78
N CYS A 38 -6.37 16.17 21.85
CA CYS A 38 -5.81 15.71 23.12
C CYS A 38 -5.67 16.89 24.09
N PRO A 39 -6.05 16.76 25.38
CA PRO A 39 -6.01 17.87 26.34
C PRO A 39 -4.63 18.53 26.53
N THR A 40 -3.55 17.86 26.15
CA THR A 40 -2.17 18.36 26.28
C THR A 40 -1.71 19.22 25.10
N THR A 41 -2.52 19.35 24.04
CA THR A 41 -2.16 20.17 22.86
C THR A 41 -2.75 21.57 22.98
N LYS A 42 -2.24 22.53 22.20
CA LYS A 42 -2.76 23.91 22.15
C LYS A 42 -4.08 24.06 21.38
N PHE A 43 -4.54 23.00 20.71
CA PHE A 43 -5.69 23.01 19.81
C PHE A 43 -6.98 22.65 20.53
N GLN A 44 -8.09 23.22 20.09
CA GLN A 44 -9.42 23.03 20.65
C GLN A 44 -10.43 22.59 19.58
N PRO A 45 -11.49 21.85 19.95
CA PRO A 45 -12.61 21.59 19.05
C PRO A 45 -13.18 22.91 18.47
N GLY A 46 -13.34 22.96 17.15
CA GLY A 46 -13.77 24.15 16.42
C GLY A 46 -12.64 24.94 15.77
N ASP A 47 -11.38 24.71 16.13
CA ASP A 47 -10.24 25.37 15.49
C ASP A 47 -10.19 25.03 13.99
N HIS A 48 -10.08 26.05 13.16
CA HIS A 48 -9.88 25.92 11.73
C HIS A 48 -8.38 25.77 11.44
N VAL A 49 -7.98 24.67 10.81
CA VAL A 49 -6.56 24.30 10.67
C VAL A 49 -6.20 23.91 9.24
N VAL A 50 -4.94 24.16 8.90
CA VAL A 50 -4.30 23.67 7.67
C VAL A 50 -3.10 22.81 8.06
N GLY A 51 -2.83 21.74 7.30
CA GLY A 51 -1.69 20.88 7.60
C GLY A 51 -1.23 19.96 6.48
N ILE A 52 -0.20 19.17 6.82
CA ILE A 52 0.35 18.11 5.99
C ILE A 52 0.53 16.83 6.82
N SER A 53 0.09 15.69 6.30
CA SER A 53 0.27 14.40 6.94
C SER A 53 1.04 13.42 6.06
N ALA A 54 1.88 12.61 6.70
CA ALA A 54 2.52 11.44 6.10
C ALA A 54 1.54 10.27 5.89
N HIS A 55 0.44 10.30 6.63
CA HIS A 55 -0.63 9.31 6.62
C HIS A 55 -1.77 9.85 5.74
N GLY A 56 -2.27 9.06 4.80
CA GLY A 56 -3.23 9.54 3.80
C GLY A 56 -4.46 10.28 4.33
N VAL A 57 -4.63 11.54 3.92
CA VAL A 57 -5.69 12.44 4.39
C VAL A 57 -6.87 12.62 3.43
N LEU A 58 -6.94 11.88 2.32
CA LEU A 58 -8.09 11.91 1.42
C LEU A 58 -9.28 11.13 2.01
N HIS A 59 -9.78 11.58 3.16
CA HIS A 59 -10.87 11.01 3.95
C HIS A 59 -11.68 12.12 4.62
N SER A 60 -12.95 11.87 4.94
CA SER A 60 -13.79 12.84 5.65
C SER A 60 -13.26 13.19 7.04
N HIS A 61 -12.49 12.29 7.64
CA HIS A 61 -11.88 12.45 8.95
C HIS A 61 -10.46 11.89 8.92
N ALA A 62 -9.52 12.61 9.55
CA ALA A 62 -8.15 12.16 9.74
C ALA A 62 -7.68 12.48 11.16
N VAL A 63 -6.78 11.64 11.68
CA VAL A 63 -6.06 11.91 12.93
C VAL A 63 -4.64 12.29 12.55
N VAL A 64 -4.20 13.45 13.02
CA VAL A 64 -2.89 14.04 12.68
C VAL A 64 -2.17 14.47 13.94
N HIS A 65 -0.85 14.52 13.89
CA HIS A 65 -0.04 14.98 15.02
C HIS A 65 -0.12 16.52 15.13
N SER A 66 -0.02 17.07 16.34
CA SER A 66 -0.14 18.53 16.55
C SER A 66 0.96 19.36 15.88
N SER A 67 2.11 18.75 15.53
CA SER A 67 3.21 19.40 14.78
C SER A 67 2.98 19.45 13.27
N GLN A 68 1.90 18.82 12.78
CA GLN A 68 1.57 18.70 11.37
C GLN A 68 0.53 19.74 10.91
N ILE A 69 0.07 20.59 11.82
CA ILE A 69 -1.02 21.54 11.61
C ILE A 69 -0.70 22.91 12.21
N ILE A 70 -1.33 23.94 11.65
CA ILE A 70 -1.37 25.30 12.20
C ILE A 70 -2.80 25.86 12.10
N CYS A 71 -3.20 26.70 13.06
CA CYS A 71 -4.48 27.40 13.01
C CYS A 71 -4.49 28.43 11.87
N ILE A 72 -5.61 28.49 11.16
CA ILE A 72 -5.86 29.46 10.10
C ILE A 72 -6.46 30.71 10.76
N PRO A 73 -5.84 31.89 10.60
CA PRO A 73 -6.41 33.15 11.08
C PRO A 73 -7.77 33.44 10.43
N SER A 74 -8.70 34.09 11.13
CA SER A 74 -10.05 34.39 10.62
C SER A 74 -10.04 35.19 9.31
N ASP A 75 -9.06 36.08 9.16
CA ASP A 75 -8.96 37.03 8.04
C ASP A 75 -7.94 36.56 6.99
N PHE A 76 -7.71 35.24 6.88
CA PHE A 76 -6.74 34.69 5.94
C PHE A 76 -7.20 34.89 4.48
N PRO A 77 -6.31 35.33 3.56
CA PRO A 77 -6.74 35.82 2.24
C PRO A 77 -7.11 34.74 1.22
N LEU A 78 -6.93 33.45 1.54
CA LEU A 78 -7.20 32.33 0.65
C LEU A 78 -8.46 31.58 1.07
N THR A 79 -9.18 31.03 0.09
CA THR A 79 -10.23 30.03 0.38
C THR A 79 -9.61 28.71 0.83
N ASP A 80 -10.39 27.86 1.50
CA ASP A 80 -9.95 26.53 1.94
C ASP A 80 -9.41 25.68 0.78
N GLU A 81 -10.02 25.77 -0.40
CA GLU A 81 -9.56 25.04 -1.58
C GLU A 81 -8.19 25.53 -2.05
N GLN A 82 -7.98 26.85 -2.05
CA GLN A 82 -6.69 27.45 -2.41
C GLN A 82 -5.62 27.13 -1.37
N LEU A 83 -5.97 27.16 -0.08
CA LEU A 83 -5.04 26.90 1.01
C LEU A 83 -4.68 25.41 1.12
N SER A 84 -5.64 24.50 0.87
CA SER A 84 -5.44 23.04 0.96
C SER A 84 -4.38 22.47 0.03
N VAL A 85 -3.94 23.23 -0.98
CA VAL A 85 -2.89 22.79 -1.93
C VAL A 85 -1.52 23.40 -1.65
N MET A 86 -1.38 24.16 -0.56
CA MET A 86 -0.19 24.94 -0.21
C MET A 86 0.82 24.26 0.72
N PRO A 87 0.44 23.56 1.81
CA PRO A 87 1.38 23.16 2.87
C PRO A 87 2.62 22.44 2.36
N ALA A 88 2.46 21.32 1.65
CA ALA A 88 3.56 20.51 1.17
C ALA A 88 4.46 21.28 0.22
N VAL A 89 3.90 22.11 -0.66
CA VAL A 89 4.69 22.86 -1.64
C VAL A 89 5.40 24.06 -1.02
N CYS A 90 4.75 24.79 -0.11
CA CYS A 90 5.34 25.91 0.62
C CYS A 90 6.46 25.43 1.56
N LEU A 91 6.18 24.43 2.39
CA LEU A 91 7.17 23.88 3.32
C LEU A 91 8.36 23.26 2.57
N THR A 92 8.12 22.56 1.44
CA THR A 92 9.22 22.03 0.62
C THR A 92 10.10 23.16 0.08
N VAL A 93 9.51 24.25 -0.40
CA VAL A 93 10.26 25.40 -0.93
C VAL A 93 11.02 26.14 0.17
N ILE A 94 10.37 26.45 1.29
CA ILE A 94 10.98 27.15 2.42
C ILE A 94 12.13 26.29 2.98
N TYR A 95 11.91 25.00 3.23
CA TYR A 95 12.96 24.11 3.69
C TYR A 95 14.16 24.08 2.74
N SER A 96 13.88 23.87 1.44
CA SER A 96 14.93 23.78 0.42
C SER A 96 15.73 25.06 0.30
N LEU A 97 15.07 26.22 0.21
CA LEU A 97 15.73 27.49 -0.12
C LEU A 97 16.28 28.23 1.09
N LYS A 98 15.58 28.21 2.22
CA LYS A 98 15.99 28.89 3.46
C LYS A 98 16.97 28.05 4.26
N TYR A 99 16.61 26.82 4.59
CA TYR A 99 17.33 26.00 5.56
C TYR A 99 18.47 25.18 4.94
N ARG A 100 18.34 24.76 3.67
CA ARG A 100 19.36 23.90 3.03
C ARG A 100 20.40 24.68 2.25
N VAL A 101 19.98 25.65 1.45
CA VAL A 101 20.91 26.39 0.56
C VAL A 101 21.12 27.85 0.95
N HIS A 102 20.33 28.39 1.89
CA HIS A 102 20.42 29.78 2.35
C HIS A 102 20.42 30.79 1.18
N LEU A 103 19.41 30.68 0.31
CA LEU A 103 19.29 31.48 -0.92
C LEU A 103 19.40 32.99 -0.61
N ARG A 104 20.17 33.70 -1.42
CA ARG A 104 20.43 35.14 -1.30
C ARG A 104 19.94 35.91 -2.52
N ALA A 105 19.64 37.19 -2.31
CA ALA A 105 19.34 38.12 -3.41
C ALA A 105 20.48 38.13 -4.45
N GLY A 106 20.12 38.20 -5.72
CA GLY A 106 21.07 38.22 -6.85
C GLY A 106 21.56 36.85 -7.33
N GLN A 107 21.37 35.76 -6.55
CA GLN A 107 21.67 34.41 -7.04
C GLN A 107 20.69 34.00 -8.15
N THR A 108 21.16 33.16 -9.07
CA THR A 108 20.35 32.63 -10.16
C THR A 108 19.83 31.24 -9.84
N VAL A 109 18.53 31.03 -10.03
CA VAL A 109 17.83 29.76 -9.74
C VAL A 109 17.22 29.19 -11.01
N LEU A 110 17.59 27.96 -11.38
CA LEU A 110 16.96 27.20 -12.45
C LEU A 110 15.90 26.26 -11.89
N ILE A 111 14.64 26.45 -12.28
CA ILE A 111 13.50 25.66 -11.81
C ILE A 111 13.00 24.73 -12.93
N HIS A 112 13.14 23.42 -12.74
CA HIS A 112 12.63 22.44 -13.69
C HIS A 112 11.14 22.16 -13.52
N ALA A 113 10.43 21.98 -14.66
CA ALA A 113 8.99 21.74 -14.71
C ALA A 113 8.15 22.76 -13.90
N ALA A 114 8.48 24.05 -14.03
CA ALA A 114 8.09 25.08 -13.07
C ALA A 114 6.58 25.43 -13.05
N THR A 115 5.77 24.89 -13.96
CA THR A 115 4.31 25.14 -14.00
C THR A 115 3.49 24.34 -12.98
N GLY A 116 4.08 23.35 -12.31
CA GLY A 116 3.42 22.64 -11.21
C GLY A 116 3.36 23.47 -9.94
N GLY A 117 2.55 23.06 -8.95
CA GLY A 117 2.37 23.81 -7.70
C GLY A 117 3.68 24.16 -6.96
N ALA A 118 4.60 23.20 -6.82
CA ALA A 118 5.90 23.45 -6.18
C ALA A 118 6.75 24.45 -6.98
N GLY A 119 6.74 24.35 -8.31
CA GLY A 119 7.45 25.29 -9.19
C GLY A 119 6.92 26.71 -9.06
N GLN A 120 5.60 26.88 -9.03
CA GLN A 120 4.95 28.18 -8.86
C GLN A 120 5.29 28.84 -7.51
N ILE A 121 5.24 28.10 -6.41
CA ILE A 121 5.65 28.63 -5.09
C ILE A 121 7.15 28.92 -5.04
N CYS A 122 7.98 28.09 -5.68
CA CYS A 122 9.42 28.32 -5.77
C CYS A 122 9.76 29.61 -6.50
N ILE A 123 9.08 29.90 -7.61
CA ILE A 123 9.24 31.16 -8.35
C ILE A 123 8.94 32.34 -7.44
N GLN A 124 7.80 32.29 -6.74
CA GLN A 124 7.37 33.36 -5.85
C GLN A 124 8.34 33.58 -4.69
N TYR A 125 8.87 32.49 -4.10
CA TYR A 125 9.91 32.59 -3.06
C TYR A 125 11.19 33.22 -3.59
N CYS A 126 11.66 32.80 -4.77
CA CYS A 126 12.85 33.39 -5.39
C CYS A 126 12.66 34.89 -5.66
N GLN A 127 11.49 35.30 -6.17
CA GLN A 127 11.15 36.69 -6.41
C GLN A 127 11.07 37.51 -5.12
N TYR A 128 10.49 36.94 -4.06
CA TYR A 128 10.44 37.54 -2.73
C TYR A 128 11.84 37.81 -2.16
N ILE A 129 12.77 36.87 -2.32
CA ILE A 129 14.16 37.01 -1.89
C ILE A 129 14.97 37.96 -2.80
N GLY A 130 14.54 38.18 -4.04
CA GLY A 130 15.27 38.95 -5.04
C GLY A 130 16.31 38.12 -5.81
N ALA A 131 16.10 36.81 -5.92
CA ALA A 131 16.89 35.92 -6.78
C ALA A 131 16.40 35.98 -8.24
N ARG A 132 17.32 35.78 -9.19
CA ARG A 132 17.01 35.73 -10.62
C ARG A 132 16.50 34.35 -10.99
N VAL A 133 15.27 34.26 -11.50
CA VAL A 133 14.66 32.98 -11.89
C VAL A 133 14.84 32.71 -13.38
N ILE A 134 15.25 31.50 -13.72
CA ILE A 134 15.11 30.91 -15.05
C ILE A 134 14.36 29.57 -14.89
N ALA A 135 13.59 29.17 -15.90
CA ALA A 135 12.69 28.03 -15.76
C ALA A 135 12.66 27.12 -16.99
N THR A 136 12.16 25.90 -16.82
CA THR A 136 11.83 25.01 -17.93
C THR A 136 10.39 24.53 -17.86
N ALA A 137 9.75 24.35 -19.02
CA ALA A 137 8.44 23.71 -19.11
C ALA A 137 8.23 22.98 -20.46
N GLY A 138 7.37 21.96 -20.44
CA GLY A 138 7.30 20.97 -21.52
C GLY A 138 6.49 21.37 -22.76
N THR A 139 5.63 22.38 -22.70
CA THR A 139 4.82 22.85 -23.84
C THR A 139 4.88 24.37 -23.96
N GLU A 140 4.53 24.92 -25.12
CA GLU A 140 4.62 26.38 -25.31
C GLU A 140 3.57 27.13 -24.50
N GLU A 141 2.38 26.55 -24.30
CA GLU A 141 1.35 27.09 -23.44
C GLU A 141 1.86 27.24 -22.00
N LYS A 142 2.55 26.20 -21.51
CA LYS A 142 3.18 26.20 -20.18
C LYS A 142 4.30 27.24 -20.07
N ARG A 143 5.12 27.38 -21.12
CA ARG A 143 6.20 28.37 -21.13
C ARG A 143 5.67 29.79 -21.19
N ARG A 144 4.65 30.05 -22.01
CA ARG A 144 3.96 31.34 -22.08
C ARG A 144 3.37 31.73 -20.74
N PHE A 145 2.70 30.80 -20.06
CA PHE A 145 2.18 31.03 -18.71
C PHE A 145 3.27 31.53 -17.75
N LEU A 146 4.46 30.90 -17.75
CA LEU A 146 5.57 31.35 -16.90
C LEU A 146 6.09 32.76 -17.25
N ARG A 147 6.12 33.11 -18.55
CA ARG A 147 6.55 34.45 -18.99
C ARG A 147 5.52 35.52 -18.64
N GLU A 148 4.26 35.28 -18.93
CA GLU A 148 3.18 36.27 -18.79
C GLU A 148 2.70 36.41 -17.34
N HIS A 149 2.53 35.30 -16.62
CA HIS A 149 1.98 35.32 -15.27
C HIS A 149 3.04 35.64 -14.20
N TYR A 150 4.26 35.12 -14.37
CA TYR A 150 5.35 35.33 -13.40
C TYR A 150 6.46 36.28 -13.88
N GLY A 151 6.41 36.79 -15.12
CA GLY A 151 7.43 37.71 -15.63
C GLY A 151 8.80 37.07 -15.82
N ILE A 152 8.88 35.73 -15.98
CA ILE A 152 10.16 35.05 -16.16
C ILE A 152 10.66 35.27 -17.59
N GLU A 153 11.77 35.99 -17.74
CA GLU A 153 12.33 36.31 -19.06
C GLU A 153 12.79 35.06 -19.84
N HIS A 154 13.48 34.14 -19.16
CA HIS A 154 14.07 32.96 -19.80
C HIS A 154 13.36 31.67 -19.38
N VAL A 155 12.60 31.11 -20.30
CA VAL A 155 11.87 29.85 -20.12
C VAL A 155 12.17 28.88 -21.27
N PHE A 156 12.78 27.74 -20.94
CA PHE A 156 13.29 26.75 -21.90
C PHE A 156 12.45 25.45 -21.94
N ASN A 157 12.76 24.57 -22.89
CA ASN A 157 12.11 23.26 -23.01
C ASN A 157 12.60 22.30 -21.91
N SER A 158 11.67 21.55 -21.29
CA SER A 158 11.99 20.57 -20.24
C SER A 158 11.98 19.10 -20.72
N ARG A 159 11.65 18.83 -22.00
CA ARG A 159 11.46 17.48 -22.52
C ARG A 159 12.69 16.84 -23.16
N ASP A 160 13.70 17.65 -23.45
CA ASP A 160 14.96 17.20 -24.03
C ASP A 160 16.12 18.03 -23.45
N ALA A 161 17.34 17.74 -23.91
CA ALA A 161 18.55 18.37 -23.38
C ALA A 161 18.85 19.75 -24.00
N SER A 162 17.96 20.34 -24.84
CA SER A 162 18.24 21.63 -25.48
C SER A 162 18.51 22.75 -24.47
N PHE A 163 17.81 22.71 -23.32
CA PHE A 163 17.97 23.71 -22.26
C PHE A 163 19.42 23.84 -21.78
N VAL A 164 20.25 22.81 -21.91
CA VAL A 164 21.66 22.87 -21.49
C VAL A 164 22.42 23.95 -22.25
N ASN A 165 22.25 23.97 -23.58
CA ASN A 165 22.90 24.95 -24.42
C ASN A 165 22.24 26.32 -24.25
N ASP A 166 20.90 26.36 -24.17
CA ASP A 166 20.16 27.60 -23.99
C ASP A 166 20.55 28.32 -22.69
N VAL A 167 20.68 27.57 -21.58
CA VAL A 167 21.13 28.10 -20.29
C VAL A 167 22.59 28.57 -20.36
N ARG A 168 23.49 27.79 -20.97
CA ARG A 168 24.90 28.21 -21.10
C ARG A 168 25.10 29.46 -21.93
N ASN A 169 24.25 29.70 -22.92
CA ASN A 169 24.32 30.90 -23.75
C ASN A 169 24.02 32.17 -22.95
N ILE A 170 23.08 32.11 -22.01
CA ILE A 170 22.73 33.27 -21.17
C ILE A 170 23.53 33.35 -19.87
N LEU A 171 24.05 32.21 -19.40
CA LEU A 171 24.77 32.05 -18.14
C LEU A 171 26.00 31.15 -18.36
N PRO A 172 27.05 31.66 -19.03
CA PRO A 172 28.24 30.87 -19.33
C PRO A 172 29.01 30.41 -18.08
N LYS A 173 28.76 31.07 -16.93
CA LYS A 173 29.33 30.71 -15.63
C LYS A 173 28.54 29.61 -14.88
N GLY A 174 27.37 29.22 -15.39
CA GLY A 174 26.46 28.28 -14.72
C GLY A 174 25.40 28.95 -13.86
N VAL A 175 24.68 28.12 -13.08
CA VAL A 175 23.55 28.49 -12.23
C VAL A 175 23.89 28.23 -10.77
N ASP A 176 23.57 29.16 -9.88
CA ASP A 176 23.88 29.06 -8.45
C ASP A 176 23.03 27.99 -7.76
N VAL A 177 21.73 27.91 -8.08
CA VAL A 177 20.81 26.92 -7.50
C VAL A 177 19.98 26.24 -8.59
N ILE A 178 19.93 24.92 -8.58
CA ILE A 178 19.08 24.15 -9.51
C ILE A 178 18.06 23.37 -8.70
N ILE A 179 16.77 23.60 -9.01
CA ILE A 179 15.64 22.84 -8.46
C ILE A 179 15.25 21.78 -9.48
N ASN A 180 15.64 20.54 -9.22
CA ASN A 180 15.41 19.42 -10.12
C ASN A 180 14.14 18.64 -9.80
N SER A 181 13.45 18.27 -10.88
CA SER A 181 12.33 17.32 -10.92
C SER A 181 12.38 16.43 -12.17
N LEU A 182 13.44 16.55 -12.98
CA LEU A 182 13.67 15.72 -14.16
C LEU A 182 14.39 14.43 -13.74
N SER A 183 14.29 13.39 -14.56
CA SER A 183 14.87 12.08 -14.27
C SER A 183 15.86 11.59 -15.32
N GLY A 184 16.69 10.62 -14.94
CA GLY A 184 17.60 9.92 -15.84
C GLY A 184 18.64 10.84 -16.51
N PRO A 185 18.82 10.80 -17.85
CA PRO A 185 19.83 11.60 -18.53
C PRO A 185 19.68 13.12 -18.33
N LEU A 186 18.44 13.62 -18.21
CA LEU A 186 18.19 15.05 -18.05
C LEU A 186 18.68 15.55 -16.69
N LEU A 187 18.50 14.76 -15.62
CA LEU A 187 19.06 15.04 -14.30
C LEU A 187 20.59 15.21 -14.40
N LYS A 188 21.28 14.25 -15.05
CA LYS A 188 22.74 14.30 -15.21
C LYS A 188 23.19 15.51 -16.03
N HIS A 189 22.40 15.96 -16.99
CA HIS A 189 22.67 17.18 -17.73
C HIS A 189 22.47 18.44 -16.88
N SER A 190 21.45 18.47 -16.03
CA SER A 190 21.19 19.59 -15.13
C SER A 190 22.32 19.83 -14.13
N ILE A 191 22.90 18.78 -13.54
CA ILE A 191 24.03 18.93 -12.60
C ILE A 191 25.22 19.66 -13.25
N LYS A 192 25.46 19.43 -14.55
CA LYS A 192 26.55 20.06 -15.32
C LYS A 192 26.33 21.54 -15.62
N LEU A 193 25.21 22.11 -15.20
CA LEU A 193 24.90 23.54 -15.31
C LEU A 193 25.22 24.31 -14.03
N LEU A 194 25.62 23.64 -12.94
CA LEU A 194 25.99 24.32 -11.70
C LEU A 194 27.17 25.27 -11.91
N ALA A 195 27.04 26.46 -11.35
CA ALA A 195 28.16 27.37 -11.15
C ALA A 195 29.09 26.85 -10.04
N TYR A 196 30.26 27.49 -9.88
CA TYR A 196 31.10 27.26 -8.71
C TYR A 196 30.33 27.54 -7.42
N HIS A 197 30.50 26.68 -6.42
CA HIS A 197 29.76 26.70 -5.15
C HIS A 197 28.25 26.49 -5.31
N GLY A 198 27.81 25.94 -6.46
CA GLY A 198 26.40 25.77 -6.77
C GLY A 198 25.71 24.68 -5.94
N HIS A 199 24.41 24.83 -5.77
CA HIS A 199 23.56 23.87 -5.04
C HIS A 199 22.55 23.20 -5.97
N PHE A 200 22.55 21.88 -5.97
CA PHE A 200 21.56 21.06 -6.65
C PHE A 200 20.56 20.53 -5.64
N ILE A 201 19.28 20.82 -5.83
CA ILE A 201 18.18 20.37 -4.98
C ILE A 201 17.35 19.35 -5.77
N GLU A 202 17.27 18.13 -5.25
CA GLU A 202 16.48 17.04 -5.82
C GLU A 202 15.15 16.90 -5.08
N TRP A 203 14.04 17.22 -5.77
CA TRP A 203 12.69 16.92 -5.30
C TRP A 203 12.13 15.61 -5.86
N GLY A 204 12.73 15.11 -6.96
CA GLY A 204 12.36 13.85 -7.56
C GLY A 204 12.81 12.66 -6.72
N LYS A 205 11.90 11.71 -6.50
CA LYS A 205 12.20 10.49 -5.75
C LYS A 205 12.71 9.34 -6.64
N ARG A 206 12.34 9.33 -7.93
CA ARG A 206 12.61 8.21 -8.84
C ARG A 206 14.08 7.78 -8.89
N ASP A 207 14.98 8.67 -9.29
CA ASP A 207 16.41 8.35 -9.44
C ASP A 207 17.10 8.01 -8.10
N VAL A 208 16.59 8.55 -6.99
CA VAL A 208 17.07 8.21 -5.64
C VAL A 208 16.74 6.77 -5.29
N PHE A 209 15.48 6.35 -5.51
CA PHE A 209 15.04 4.98 -5.27
C PHE A 209 15.62 3.99 -6.29
N ASP A 210 15.86 4.41 -7.53
CA ASP A 210 16.51 3.61 -8.57
C ASP A 210 18.04 3.46 -8.34
N GLY A 211 18.62 4.17 -7.37
CA GLY A 211 20.06 4.13 -7.09
C GLY A 211 20.92 4.69 -8.23
N THR A 212 20.41 5.71 -8.95
CA THR A 212 21.08 6.27 -10.12
C THR A 212 22.48 6.80 -9.77
N ALA A 213 23.50 6.29 -10.45
CA ALA A 213 24.88 6.76 -10.27
C ALA A 213 25.09 8.18 -10.81
N LEU A 214 25.65 9.04 -9.97
CA LEU A 214 26.08 10.41 -10.29
C LEU A 214 27.61 10.52 -10.30
N SER A 215 28.14 11.39 -11.15
CA SER A 215 29.59 11.59 -11.28
C SER A 215 30.10 12.58 -10.23
N MET A 216 31.01 12.13 -9.37
CA MET A 216 31.69 13.02 -8.42
C MET A 216 32.48 14.14 -9.10
N PHE A 217 32.93 13.93 -10.34
CA PHE A 217 33.61 14.97 -11.12
C PHE A 217 32.71 16.18 -11.40
N ASP A 218 31.40 15.99 -11.50
CA ASP A 218 30.46 17.09 -11.71
C ASP A 218 30.31 18.00 -10.47
N LEU A 219 30.78 17.54 -9.30
CA LEU A 219 30.78 18.30 -8.03
C LEU A 219 32.13 18.96 -7.69
N ARG A 220 33.15 18.81 -8.55
CA ARG A 220 34.53 19.27 -8.30
C ARG A 220 34.66 20.78 -8.02
N SER A 221 33.67 21.58 -8.40
CA SER A 221 33.66 23.03 -8.25
C SER A 221 33.04 23.48 -6.91
N ASP A 222 33.26 22.69 -5.85
CA ASP A 222 32.69 22.89 -4.51
C ASP A 222 31.14 22.91 -4.51
N CYS A 223 30.54 22.10 -5.37
CA CYS A 223 29.08 22.01 -5.50
C CYS A 223 28.49 21.02 -4.48
N SER A 224 27.25 21.27 -4.06
CA SER A 224 26.52 20.38 -3.13
C SER A 224 25.24 19.82 -3.76
N ILE A 225 24.87 18.59 -3.37
CA ILE A 225 23.58 17.97 -3.72
C ILE A 225 22.74 17.81 -2.44
N HIS A 226 21.48 18.22 -2.50
CA HIS A 226 20.50 18.10 -1.42
C HIS A 226 19.30 17.30 -1.91
N VAL A 227 19.09 16.11 -1.35
CA VAL A 227 17.85 15.33 -1.57
C VAL A 227 16.85 15.71 -0.46
N ILE A 228 15.65 16.14 -0.85
CA ILE A 228 14.66 16.68 0.09
C ILE A 228 13.54 15.67 0.33
N ASP A 229 13.34 15.27 1.59
CA ASP A 229 12.16 14.49 2.02
C ASP A 229 11.47 15.14 3.22
N LEU A 230 10.51 16.04 2.91
CA LEU A 230 9.78 16.82 3.92
C LEU A 230 9.01 15.94 4.92
N ILE A 231 8.52 14.77 4.48
CA ILE A 231 7.72 13.87 5.32
C ILE A 231 8.53 13.34 6.51
N SER A 232 9.83 13.07 6.31
CA SER A 232 10.71 12.61 7.39
C SER A 232 11.09 13.71 8.38
N LEU A 233 10.97 14.98 7.98
CA LEU A 233 11.36 16.13 8.79
C LEU A 233 10.36 16.39 9.93
N SER A 234 9.06 16.26 9.66
CA SER A 234 8.00 16.57 10.62
C SER A 234 8.00 15.66 11.85
N ASP A 235 8.53 14.44 11.71
CA ASP A 235 8.66 13.47 12.80
C ASP A 235 9.91 13.72 13.67
N GLN A 236 10.98 14.29 13.09
CA GLN A 236 12.30 14.38 13.74
C GLN A 236 12.66 15.80 14.23
N GLN A 237 12.09 16.85 13.63
CA GLN A 237 12.46 18.25 13.90
C GLN A 237 11.21 19.15 13.95
N GLN A 238 10.43 19.02 15.04
CA GLN A 238 9.14 19.71 15.19
C GLN A 238 9.26 21.24 15.19
N ASP A 239 10.34 21.79 15.74
CA ASP A 239 10.54 23.25 15.80
C ASP A 239 10.64 23.86 14.40
N ILE A 240 11.43 23.24 13.51
CA ILE A 240 11.57 23.70 12.12
C ILE A 240 10.24 23.60 11.37
N SER A 241 9.46 22.55 11.62
CA SER A 241 8.13 22.39 11.01
C SER A 241 7.21 23.55 11.38
N ASN A 242 7.14 23.90 12.67
CA ASN A 242 6.32 25.00 13.16
C ASN A 242 6.75 26.34 12.56
N ASP A 243 8.06 26.64 12.55
CA ASP A 243 8.61 27.87 11.98
C ASP A 243 8.24 28.02 10.49
N MET A 244 8.28 26.93 9.71
CA MET A 244 7.90 26.96 8.30
C MET A 244 6.40 27.17 8.08
N PHE A 245 5.56 26.61 8.94
CA PHE A 245 4.11 26.86 8.89
C PHE A 245 3.78 28.32 9.21
N GLU A 246 4.41 28.89 10.24
CA GLU A 246 4.24 30.30 10.59
C GLU A 246 4.71 31.23 9.46
N GLU A 247 5.87 30.93 8.87
CA GLU A 247 6.39 31.68 7.72
C GLU A 247 5.46 31.58 6.50
N MET A 248 4.90 30.40 6.22
CA MET A 248 3.90 30.22 5.15
C MET A 248 2.70 31.14 5.38
N ILE A 249 2.11 31.12 6.58
CA ILE A 249 0.96 31.96 6.94
C ILE A 249 1.30 33.44 6.75
N HIS A 250 2.46 33.88 7.26
CA HIS A 250 2.92 35.26 7.13
C HIS A 250 3.10 35.71 5.67
N LEU A 251 3.67 34.86 4.80
CA LEU A 251 3.90 35.19 3.40
C LEU A 251 2.60 35.42 2.62
N PHE A 252 1.53 34.68 2.95
CA PHE A 252 0.21 34.91 2.36
C PHE A 252 -0.48 36.15 2.92
N ILE A 253 -0.44 36.37 4.24
CA ILE A 253 -1.00 37.58 4.86
C ILE A 253 -0.36 38.85 4.29
N GLN A 254 0.96 38.84 4.11
CA GLN A 254 1.70 39.95 3.50
C GLN A 254 1.54 40.04 1.97
N GLN A 255 0.74 39.16 1.37
CA GLN A 255 0.52 39.08 -0.09
C GLN A 255 1.82 38.94 -0.89
N LYS A 256 2.86 38.35 -0.28
CA LYS A 256 4.10 37.98 -0.96
C LYS A 256 3.92 36.70 -1.76
N PHE A 257 3.10 35.80 -1.24
CA PHE A 257 2.63 34.63 -1.96
C PHE A 257 1.19 34.83 -2.44
N LYS A 258 0.91 34.28 -3.61
CA LYS A 258 -0.37 34.23 -4.30
C LYS A 258 -0.82 32.78 -4.46
N PRO A 259 -2.13 32.54 -4.66
CA PRO A 259 -2.66 31.22 -4.96
C PRO A 259 -1.94 30.52 -6.13
N ILE A 260 -1.95 29.18 -6.13
CA ILE A 260 -1.45 28.37 -7.25
C ILE A 260 -2.51 28.35 -8.36
N GLU A 261 -2.09 28.56 -9.59
CA GLU A 261 -2.99 28.64 -10.75
C GLU A 261 -2.64 27.62 -11.84
N PRO A 262 -3.62 26.84 -12.34
CA PRO A 262 -4.97 26.69 -11.82
C PRO A 262 -5.01 25.82 -10.55
N THR A 263 -5.86 26.18 -9.60
CA THR A 263 -6.36 25.24 -8.57
C THR A 263 -7.65 24.64 -9.08
N VAL A 264 -7.62 23.37 -9.48
CA VAL A 264 -8.77 22.67 -10.06
C VAL A 264 -9.50 21.89 -8.97
N ILE A 265 -10.75 22.27 -8.73
CA ILE A 265 -11.60 21.66 -7.70
C ILE A 265 -12.38 20.49 -8.30
N TYR A 266 -12.36 19.37 -7.59
CA TYR A 266 -13.11 18.16 -7.90
C TYR A 266 -14.03 17.83 -6.73
N GLU A 267 -15.24 17.37 -7.04
CA GLU A 267 -16.10 16.74 -6.04
C GLU A 267 -15.62 15.30 -5.75
N PRO A 268 -16.00 14.68 -4.62
CA PRO A 268 -15.52 13.36 -4.25
C PRO A 268 -15.87 12.27 -5.29
N SER A 269 -16.99 12.43 -5.98
CA SER A 269 -17.43 11.56 -7.07
C SER A 269 -16.49 11.58 -8.28
N GLN A 270 -15.72 12.66 -8.44
CA GLN A 270 -14.80 12.91 -9.56
C GLN A 270 -13.34 12.59 -9.20
N VAL A 271 -13.09 11.92 -8.07
CA VAL A 271 -11.73 11.61 -7.61
C VAL A 271 -10.89 10.89 -8.68
N VAL A 272 -11.51 10.00 -9.48
CA VAL A 272 -10.82 9.30 -10.58
C VAL A 272 -10.32 10.28 -11.64
N GLU A 273 -11.13 11.30 -12.00
CA GLU A 273 -10.76 12.33 -12.97
C GLU A 273 -9.59 13.17 -12.44
N ALA A 274 -9.57 13.48 -11.14
CA ALA A 274 -8.46 14.17 -10.49
C ALA A 274 -7.15 13.38 -10.64
N PHE A 275 -7.16 12.07 -10.36
CA PHE A 275 -5.98 11.21 -10.54
C PHE A 275 -5.53 11.09 -12.00
N VAL A 276 -6.48 10.97 -12.94
CA VAL A 276 -6.18 10.93 -14.38
C VAL A 276 -5.50 12.24 -14.83
N ARG A 277 -6.00 13.39 -14.37
CA ARG A 277 -5.37 14.69 -14.64
C ARG A 277 -3.94 14.73 -14.10
N CYS A 278 -3.73 14.34 -12.85
CA CYS A 278 -2.40 14.33 -12.22
C CYS A 278 -1.41 13.45 -13.00
N ASN A 279 -1.85 12.28 -13.47
CA ASN A 279 -0.97 11.33 -14.16
C ASN A 279 -0.71 11.67 -15.65
N SER A 280 -1.41 12.66 -16.21
CA SER A 280 -1.26 13.02 -17.64
C SER A 280 0.10 13.63 -18.01
N GLY A 281 0.86 14.14 -17.03
CA GLY A 281 2.08 14.94 -17.26
C GLY A 281 1.84 16.29 -17.94
N GLN A 282 0.59 16.61 -18.33
CA GLN A 282 0.21 17.86 -18.98
C GLN A 282 -0.43 18.87 -18.03
N ALA A 283 -0.81 18.46 -16.81
CA ALA A 283 -1.42 19.37 -15.85
C ALA A 283 -0.49 20.54 -15.47
N MET A 284 -1.10 21.69 -15.19
CA MET A 284 -0.51 22.85 -14.52
C MET A 284 -1.21 23.03 -13.16
N GLY A 285 -0.53 23.69 -12.23
CA GLY A 285 -1.08 24.02 -10.92
C GLY A 285 -1.30 22.80 -10.02
N LYS A 286 -2.43 22.78 -9.30
CA LYS A 286 -2.79 21.74 -8.32
C LYS A 286 -4.25 21.34 -8.46
N SER A 287 -4.58 20.16 -7.92
CA SER A 287 -5.94 19.64 -7.87
C SER A 287 -6.32 19.41 -6.42
N VAL A 288 -7.56 19.76 -6.09
CA VAL A 288 -8.14 19.61 -4.76
C VAL A 288 -9.42 18.79 -4.88
N VAL A 289 -9.65 17.89 -3.94
CA VAL A 289 -10.91 17.18 -3.79
C VAL A 289 -11.63 17.79 -2.60
N ARG A 290 -12.77 18.45 -2.84
CA ARG A 290 -13.58 19.04 -1.78
C ARG A 290 -14.42 17.95 -1.13
N LEU A 291 -14.12 17.63 0.12
CA LEU A 291 -14.95 16.71 0.90
C LEU A 291 -16.07 17.51 1.55
N THR A 292 -17.32 17.23 1.18
CA THR A 292 -18.49 17.85 1.79
C THR A 292 -19.06 16.96 2.89
N ASN A 293 -19.52 17.57 3.98
CA ASN A 293 -20.31 16.89 5.01
C ASN A 293 -21.74 16.68 4.49
N SER A 294 -21.92 15.82 3.48
CA SER A 294 -23.25 15.34 3.13
C SER A 294 -23.49 13.99 3.81
N ASN A 295 -24.66 13.84 4.43
CA ASN A 295 -25.16 12.54 4.88
C ASN A 295 -25.67 11.69 3.70
N GLU A 296 -25.56 12.21 2.47
CA GLU A 296 -25.98 11.51 1.27
C GLU A 296 -24.88 10.57 0.80
N PRO A 297 -25.22 9.32 0.44
CA PRO A 297 -24.24 8.39 -0.10
C PRO A 297 -23.65 8.97 -1.39
N LEU A 298 -22.33 9.13 -1.42
CA LEU A 298 -21.61 9.52 -2.64
C LEU A 298 -21.83 8.44 -3.69
N TYR A 299 -22.04 8.79 -4.96
CA TYR A 299 -22.11 7.83 -6.06
C TYR A 299 -20.90 8.01 -6.98
N VAL A 300 -20.21 6.92 -7.31
CA VAL A 300 -19.11 6.88 -8.29
C VAL A 300 -19.51 5.92 -9.40
N ASN A 301 -19.61 6.40 -10.63
CA ASN A 301 -20.02 5.62 -11.81
C ASN A 301 -21.37 4.87 -11.62
N GLY A 302 -22.36 5.55 -11.05
CA GLY A 302 -23.71 4.98 -10.85
C GLY A 302 -23.81 3.93 -9.73
N LYS A 303 -22.73 3.71 -8.97
CA LYS A 303 -22.74 2.85 -7.77
C LYS A 303 -22.56 3.73 -6.54
N PRO A 304 -23.29 3.47 -5.44
CA PRO A 304 -22.98 4.14 -4.18
C PRO A 304 -21.54 3.80 -3.81
N SER A 305 -20.72 4.83 -3.62
CA SER A 305 -19.47 4.76 -2.88
C SER A 305 -19.81 4.09 -1.56
N THR A 306 -19.31 2.88 -1.36
CA THR A 306 -19.47 2.13 -0.11
C THR A 306 -18.68 2.77 1.04
N GLY A 307 -18.21 4.01 0.86
CA GLY A 307 -17.65 4.88 1.90
C GLY A 307 -18.69 5.46 2.84
N HIS A 308 -19.75 4.71 3.15
CA HIS A 308 -20.28 4.83 4.50
C HIS A 308 -19.11 4.53 5.44
N ILE A 309 -18.93 5.34 6.48
CA ILE A 309 -18.42 4.86 7.77
C ILE A 309 -18.96 3.45 7.89
N SER A 310 -18.12 2.43 7.75
CA SER A 310 -18.61 1.06 7.87
C SER A 310 -19.11 0.98 9.30
N THR A 311 -20.41 1.16 9.48
CA THR A 311 -21.16 0.57 10.56
C THR A 311 -21.03 -0.92 10.35
N ASP A 312 -19.85 -1.47 10.68
CA ASP A 312 -19.58 -2.81 11.17
C ASP A 312 -20.22 -4.03 10.45
N ASN A 313 -20.86 -3.89 9.31
CA ASN A 313 -21.66 -4.98 8.74
C ASN A 313 -20.97 -5.67 7.57
N HIS A 314 -19.95 -5.04 6.96
CA HIS A 314 -19.23 -5.58 5.80
C HIS A 314 -17.70 -5.58 5.94
N ALA A 315 -17.13 -5.09 7.04
CA ALA A 315 -15.71 -5.29 7.31
C ALA A 315 -15.47 -6.77 7.65
N MET A 316 -14.30 -7.32 7.30
CA MET A 316 -13.91 -8.65 7.79
C MET A 316 -13.88 -8.70 9.32
N PHE A 317 -13.44 -7.60 9.94
CA PHE A 317 -13.37 -7.43 11.39
C PHE A 317 -14.19 -6.21 11.82
N PRO A 318 -15.51 -6.31 11.99
CA PRO A 318 -16.24 -5.22 12.61
C PRO A 318 -15.90 -5.07 14.09
N LEU A 319 -16.30 -3.96 14.71
CA LEU A 319 -15.99 -3.65 16.11
C LEU A 319 -16.35 -4.80 17.06
N GLU A 320 -17.52 -5.43 16.87
CA GLU A 320 -17.93 -6.62 17.65
C GLU A 320 -16.90 -7.75 17.53
N VAL A 321 -16.47 -8.08 16.31
CA VAL A 321 -15.47 -9.14 16.07
C VAL A 321 -14.10 -8.75 16.63
N ARG A 322 -13.70 -7.48 16.51
CA ARG A 322 -12.40 -7.00 17.00
C ARG A 322 -12.34 -7.01 18.53
N GLN A 323 -13.37 -6.54 19.20
CA GLN A 323 -13.36 -6.28 20.65
C GLN A 323 -13.94 -7.43 21.48
N GLN A 324 -14.90 -8.18 20.94
CA GLN A 324 -15.63 -9.20 21.69
C GLN A 324 -15.53 -10.59 21.06
N GLY A 325 -15.32 -10.70 19.74
CA GLY A 325 -15.23 -12.00 19.07
C GLY A 325 -13.90 -12.73 19.27
N THR A 326 -13.98 -14.05 19.47
CA THR A 326 -12.81 -14.95 19.40
C THR A 326 -12.58 -15.42 17.97
N ILE A 327 -11.34 -15.31 17.48
CA ILE A 327 -10.90 -15.87 16.20
C ILE A 327 -10.12 -17.17 16.43
N LEU A 328 -10.65 -18.29 15.92
CA LEU A 328 -9.98 -19.58 15.97
C LEU A 328 -9.02 -19.74 14.78
N ILE A 329 -7.80 -20.19 15.04
CA ILE A 329 -6.82 -20.50 14.00
C ILE A 329 -6.31 -21.93 14.15
N SER A 330 -6.64 -22.80 13.21
CA SER A 330 -6.06 -24.15 13.16
C SER A 330 -4.70 -24.16 12.47
N GLY A 331 -3.80 -25.02 12.97
CA GLY A 331 -2.39 -24.94 12.60
C GLY A 331 -1.71 -23.74 13.27
N GLY A 332 -2.08 -23.45 14.52
CA GLY A 332 -1.76 -22.20 15.21
C GLY A 332 -0.28 -21.87 15.39
N PHE A 333 0.61 -22.87 15.39
CA PHE A 333 2.07 -22.67 15.39
C PHE A 333 2.70 -22.64 13.98
N GLY A 334 1.88 -22.77 12.94
CA GLY A 334 2.31 -22.61 11.56
C GLY A 334 2.71 -21.16 11.29
N GLY A 335 3.69 -20.95 10.41
CA GLY A 335 4.19 -19.60 10.12
C GLY A 335 3.08 -18.63 9.68
N LEU A 336 2.18 -19.07 8.79
CA LEU A 336 1.05 -18.25 8.35
C LEU A 336 0.05 -17.94 9.48
N GLY A 337 -0.23 -18.90 10.36
CA GLY A 337 -1.14 -18.72 11.50
C GLY A 337 -0.63 -17.65 12.46
N LEU A 338 0.63 -17.78 12.90
CA LEU A 338 1.27 -16.82 13.81
C LEU A 338 1.38 -15.41 13.20
N THR A 339 1.79 -15.32 11.93
CA THR A 339 1.91 -14.02 11.24
C THR A 339 0.54 -13.37 11.04
N MET A 340 -0.51 -14.14 10.74
CA MET A 340 -1.88 -13.63 10.64
C MET A 340 -2.39 -13.15 11.99
N SER A 341 -2.16 -13.89 13.08
CA SER A 341 -2.51 -13.44 14.45
C SER A 341 -1.86 -12.11 14.79
N ARG A 342 -0.55 -11.99 14.53
CA ARG A 342 0.20 -10.75 14.74
C ARG A 342 -0.42 -9.60 13.97
N TRP A 343 -0.66 -9.79 12.67
CA TRP A 343 -1.22 -8.76 11.80
C TRP A 343 -2.63 -8.34 12.25
N MET A 344 -3.49 -9.29 12.63
CA MET A 344 -4.84 -8.98 13.12
C MET A 344 -4.82 -8.16 14.42
N ILE A 345 -3.89 -8.45 15.34
CA ILE A 345 -3.73 -7.72 16.59
C ILE A 345 -3.16 -6.31 16.32
N GLU A 346 -2.00 -6.23 15.64
CA GLU A 346 -1.28 -4.96 15.44
C GLU A 346 -2.00 -4.00 14.50
N LYS A 347 -2.61 -4.51 13.42
CA LYS A 347 -3.14 -3.69 12.31
C LYS A 347 -4.66 -3.59 12.30
N ARG A 348 -5.37 -4.51 12.95
CA ARG A 348 -6.84 -4.56 12.97
C ARG A 348 -7.43 -4.51 14.37
N GLY A 349 -6.61 -4.45 15.42
CA GLY A 349 -7.07 -4.29 16.80
C GLY A 349 -7.89 -5.47 17.33
N VAL A 350 -7.68 -6.67 16.80
CA VAL A 350 -8.32 -7.89 17.30
C VAL A 350 -7.82 -8.21 18.71
N LYS A 351 -8.76 -8.48 19.62
CA LYS A 351 -8.50 -8.70 21.04
C LYS A 351 -8.42 -10.15 21.47
N HIS A 352 -9.10 -11.08 20.80
CA HIS A 352 -9.16 -12.48 21.22
C HIS A 352 -8.82 -13.45 20.07
N VAL A 353 -7.71 -14.18 20.22
CA VAL A 353 -7.24 -15.17 19.25
C VAL A 353 -6.94 -16.49 19.96
N THR A 354 -7.48 -17.59 19.43
CA THR A 354 -7.22 -18.94 19.96
C THR A 354 -6.53 -19.78 18.90
N LEU A 355 -5.29 -20.16 19.19
CA LEU A 355 -4.42 -20.99 18.35
C LEU A 355 -4.66 -22.47 18.65
N MET A 356 -5.15 -23.23 17.67
CA MET A 356 -5.38 -24.66 17.78
C MET A 356 -4.20 -25.46 17.19
N SER A 357 -3.69 -26.40 17.96
CA SER A 357 -2.58 -27.28 17.55
C SER A 357 -2.73 -28.68 18.13
N ARG A 358 -2.21 -29.69 17.43
CA ARG A 358 -2.09 -31.06 17.96
C ARG A 358 -0.97 -31.17 19.01
N ARG A 359 0.11 -30.42 18.82
CA ARG A 359 1.27 -30.37 19.73
C ARG A 359 0.97 -29.46 20.91
N LYS A 360 1.36 -29.88 22.12
CA LYS A 360 1.31 -29.01 23.30
C LYS A 360 2.39 -27.93 23.21
N LEU A 361 2.13 -26.77 23.82
CA LEU A 361 3.10 -25.68 23.89
C LEU A 361 4.41 -26.13 24.55
N VAL A 362 4.33 -26.94 25.61
CA VAL A 362 5.51 -27.46 26.33
C VAL A 362 6.41 -28.34 25.44
N GLU A 363 5.86 -28.98 24.41
CA GLU A 363 6.65 -29.77 23.45
C GLU A 363 7.44 -28.87 22.49
N LEU A 364 7.04 -27.61 22.34
CA LEU A 364 7.73 -26.62 21.51
C LEU A 364 8.76 -25.80 22.30
N GLU A 365 8.61 -25.73 23.63
CA GLU A 365 9.51 -25.00 24.54
C GLU A 365 10.92 -25.58 24.61
N VAL A 366 11.13 -26.80 24.10
CA VAL A 366 12.46 -27.40 23.99
C VAL A 366 13.40 -26.42 23.27
N SER A 367 14.45 -26.01 23.97
CA SER A 367 15.37 -24.94 23.57
C SER A 367 15.83 -25.14 22.12
N SER A 368 15.57 -24.12 21.29
CA SER A 368 15.87 -24.02 19.85
C SER A 368 14.76 -24.41 18.85
N ASN A 369 13.47 -24.45 19.23
CA ASN A 369 12.39 -24.53 18.24
C ASN A 369 11.97 -23.14 17.72
N PRO A 370 12.18 -22.80 16.43
CA PRO A 370 11.83 -21.48 15.89
C PRO A 370 10.34 -21.13 15.99
N GLN A 371 9.44 -22.14 16.03
CA GLN A 371 8.01 -21.90 16.20
C GLN A 371 7.67 -21.36 17.60
N TYR A 372 8.48 -21.71 18.61
CA TYR A 372 8.34 -21.19 19.96
C TYR A 372 8.82 -19.73 20.02
N ASP A 373 9.93 -19.39 19.37
CA ASP A 373 10.43 -18.01 19.30
C ASP A 373 9.42 -17.06 18.62
N ASP A 374 8.76 -17.51 17.55
CA ASP A 374 7.74 -16.72 16.86
C ASP A 374 6.46 -16.58 17.70
N TRP A 375 6.08 -17.60 18.48
CA TRP A 375 5.08 -17.42 19.53
C TRP A 375 5.54 -16.36 20.52
N LEU A 376 6.78 -16.44 21.08
CA LEU A 376 7.32 -15.52 22.11
C LEU A 376 7.10 -14.06 21.69
N LYS A 377 7.40 -13.74 20.43
CA LYS A 377 7.15 -12.44 19.82
C LYS A 377 5.66 -12.08 19.79
N LEU A 378 4.81 -12.99 19.31
CA LEU A 378 3.35 -12.79 19.27
C LEU A 378 2.78 -12.50 20.67
N LYS A 379 3.21 -13.21 21.72
CA LYS A 379 2.76 -12.97 23.10
C LYS A 379 3.24 -11.63 23.64
N GLN A 380 4.44 -11.18 23.28
CA GLN A 380 4.91 -9.85 23.66
C GLN A 380 4.05 -8.76 23.00
N ILE A 381 3.79 -8.90 21.70
CA ILE A 381 2.92 -8.01 20.93
C ILE A 381 1.51 -7.99 21.53
N SER A 382 0.96 -9.16 21.87
CA SER A 382 -0.39 -9.22 22.43
C SER A 382 -0.49 -8.40 23.73
N LYS A 383 0.55 -8.38 24.57
CA LYS A 383 0.59 -7.49 25.75
C LYS A 383 0.61 -6.01 25.37
N THR A 384 1.40 -5.62 24.38
CA THR A 384 1.50 -4.22 23.93
C THR A 384 0.15 -3.68 23.42
N TYR A 385 -0.63 -4.53 22.76
CA TYR A 385 -1.93 -4.17 22.19
C TYR A 385 -3.13 -4.56 23.06
N ASP A 386 -2.88 -4.99 24.30
CA ASP A 386 -3.91 -5.45 25.24
C ASP A 386 -4.84 -6.50 24.60
N ALA A 387 -4.24 -7.55 24.06
CA ALA A 387 -4.89 -8.66 23.36
C ALA A 387 -4.54 -10.01 24.02
N HIS A 388 -5.51 -10.91 24.01
CA HIS A 388 -5.46 -12.27 24.56
C HIS A 388 -5.23 -13.28 23.44
N VAL A 389 -4.11 -14.01 23.55
CA VAL A 389 -3.76 -15.09 22.62
C VAL A 389 -3.63 -16.39 23.41
N ASP A 390 -4.61 -17.27 23.25
CA ASP A 390 -4.64 -18.58 23.89
C ASP A 390 -4.15 -19.67 22.95
N VAL A 391 -3.53 -20.70 23.52
CA VAL A 391 -3.15 -21.92 22.79
C VAL A 391 -3.92 -23.10 23.37
N VAL A 392 -4.64 -23.81 22.51
CA VAL A 392 -5.40 -25.00 22.90
C VAL A 392 -4.91 -26.22 22.13
N GLN A 393 -4.76 -27.33 22.84
CA GLN A 393 -4.42 -28.60 22.22
C GLN A 393 -5.70 -29.23 21.64
N VAL A 394 -5.90 -29.11 20.33
CA VAL A 394 -7.05 -29.69 19.62
C VAL A 394 -6.57 -30.24 18.28
N ASP A 395 -6.94 -31.49 17.99
CA ASP A 395 -6.84 -32.05 16.64
C ASP A 395 -8.08 -31.66 15.83
N VAL A 396 -7.88 -30.85 14.79
CA VAL A 396 -8.97 -30.40 13.89
C VAL A 396 -9.70 -31.56 13.20
N THR A 397 -9.10 -32.75 13.16
CA THR A 397 -9.69 -33.96 12.55
C THR A 397 -10.53 -34.77 13.54
N ASN A 398 -10.54 -34.40 14.81
CA ASN A 398 -11.38 -34.96 15.86
C ASN A 398 -12.64 -34.09 16.04
N PHE A 399 -13.80 -34.68 15.81
CA PHE A 399 -15.07 -33.95 15.86
C PHE A 399 -15.38 -33.43 17.26
N ASP A 400 -15.32 -34.31 18.27
CA ASP A 400 -15.69 -33.99 19.65
C ASP A 400 -14.82 -32.86 20.22
N GLN A 401 -13.50 -32.91 19.99
CA GLN A 401 -12.60 -31.86 20.47
C GLN A 401 -12.88 -30.47 19.84
N VAL A 402 -13.25 -30.43 18.55
CA VAL A 402 -13.60 -29.17 17.88
C VAL A 402 -14.97 -28.67 18.35
N HIS A 403 -15.93 -29.58 18.50
CA HIS A 403 -17.26 -29.29 19.02
C HIS A 403 -17.20 -28.68 20.42
N ASP A 404 -16.58 -29.39 21.36
CA ASP A 404 -16.46 -28.98 22.77
C ASP A 404 -15.73 -27.63 22.92
N LEU A 405 -14.72 -27.38 22.08
CA LEU A 405 -14.02 -26.09 22.07
C LEU A 405 -14.95 -24.95 21.64
N ILE A 406 -15.69 -25.12 20.54
CA ILE A 406 -16.57 -24.08 20.00
C ILE A 406 -17.73 -23.82 20.96
N GLU A 407 -18.37 -24.86 21.50
CA GLU A 407 -19.43 -24.68 22.51
C GLU A 407 -18.93 -23.95 23.74
N ARG A 408 -17.80 -24.37 24.31
CA ARG A 408 -17.21 -23.73 25.49
C ARG A 408 -16.92 -22.24 25.25
N LEU A 409 -16.34 -21.89 24.10
CA LEU A 409 -16.04 -20.49 23.79
C LEU A 409 -17.31 -19.67 23.55
N ASN A 410 -18.34 -20.25 22.92
CA ASN A 410 -19.62 -19.58 22.69
C ASN A 410 -20.39 -19.28 23.98
N GLN A 411 -20.09 -19.98 25.08
CA GLN A 411 -20.67 -19.72 26.41
C GLN A 411 -19.94 -18.60 27.18
N THR A 412 -18.80 -18.11 26.69
CA THR A 412 -18.05 -17.00 27.32
C THR A 412 -18.57 -15.63 26.86
N SER A 413 -18.05 -14.55 27.46
CA SER A 413 -18.24 -13.18 26.95
C SER A 413 -17.57 -12.94 25.60
N HIS A 414 -16.77 -13.91 25.11
CA HIS A 414 -16.00 -13.83 23.87
C HIS A 414 -16.31 -14.99 22.91
N PRO A 415 -17.54 -15.08 22.40
CA PRO A 415 -17.97 -16.16 21.51
C PRO A 415 -17.17 -16.21 20.20
N VAL A 416 -17.17 -17.37 19.54
CA VAL A 416 -16.45 -17.55 18.27
C VAL A 416 -17.14 -16.74 17.18
N ARG A 417 -16.38 -15.88 16.51
CA ARG A 417 -16.86 -15.06 15.38
C ARG A 417 -16.09 -15.28 14.09
N GLY A 418 -14.90 -15.86 14.15
CA GLY A 418 -14.07 -16.10 12.96
C GLY A 418 -13.30 -17.39 13.06
N ILE A 419 -13.12 -18.07 11.92
CA ILE A 419 -12.30 -19.28 11.84
C ILE A 419 -11.33 -19.14 10.67
N ILE A 420 -10.05 -19.39 10.92
CA ILE A 420 -8.98 -19.45 9.92
C ILE A 420 -8.40 -20.86 9.92
N HIS A 421 -8.57 -21.56 8.80
CA HIS A 421 -8.06 -22.90 8.59
C HIS A 421 -6.72 -22.87 7.86
N SER A 422 -5.64 -22.84 8.66
CA SER A 422 -4.24 -22.86 8.21
C SER A 422 -3.54 -24.21 8.44
N ALA A 423 -4.27 -25.23 8.91
CA ALA A 423 -3.70 -26.55 9.17
C ALA A 423 -3.31 -27.25 7.86
N VAL A 424 -2.07 -27.73 7.79
CA VAL A 424 -1.54 -28.41 6.61
C VAL A 424 -0.59 -29.54 7.02
N VAL A 425 -0.65 -30.63 6.26
CA VAL A 425 0.37 -31.68 6.24
C VAL A 425 0.86 -31.74 4.80
N ALA A 426 2.12 -31.38 4.58
CA ALA A 426 2.72 -31.41 3.25
C ALA A 426 3.68 -32.58 3.14
N GLU A 427 3.25 -33.59 2.40
CA GLU A 427 4.06 -34.73 2.01
C GLU A 427 3.88 -34.93 0.51
N ASP A 428 4.79 -34.37 -0.28
CA ASP A 428 4.73 -34.45 -1.73
C ASP A 428 5.14 -35.87 -2.21
N ARG A 429 4.28 -36.43 -3.06
CA ARG A 429 4.43 -37.75 -3.69
C ARG A 429 3.82 -37.72 -5.09
N SER A 430 4.54 -38.30 -6.06
CA SER A 430 3.99 -38.56 -7.39
C SER A 430 2.80 -39.54 -7.30
N LEU A 431 1.90 -39.48 -8.28
CA LEU A 431 0.73 -40.35 -8.32
C LEU A 431 1.09 -41.85 -8.25
N SER A 432 2.17 -42.26 -8.91
CA SER A 432 2.68 -43.65 -8.90
C SER A 432 3.15 -44.15 -7.53
N ASN A 433 3.56 -43.24 -6.64
CA ASN A 433 4.11 -43.55 -5.32
C ASN A 433 3.13 -43.22 -4.19
N LEU A 434 1.89 -42.84 -4.53
CA LEU A 434 0.87 -42.43 -3.58
C LEU A 434 0.15 -43.66 -3.01
N THR A 435 0.42 -43.99 -1.76
CA THR A 435 -0.31 -45.05 -1.03
C THR A 435 -1.57 -44.49 -0.37
N GLN A 436 -2.53 -45.36 -0.04
CA GLN A 436 -3.73 -44.98 0.72
C GLN A 436 -3.40 -44.28 2.06
N GLU A 437 -2.37 -44.73 2.78
CA GLU A 437 -1.99 -44.15 4.07
C GLU A 437 -1.50 -42.71 3.93
N HIS A 438 -0.57 -42.45 3.00
CA HIS A 438 -0.12 -41.10 2.64
C HIS A 438 -1.29 -40.21 2.21
N LEU A 439 -2.19 -40.71 1.36
CA LEU A 439 -3.36 -39.95 0.92
C LEU A 439 -4.27 -39.56 2.09
N ASN A 440 -4.57 -40.52 2.98
CA ASN A 440 -5.35 -40.27 4.19
C ASN A 440 -4.67 -39.20 5.06
N ARG A 441 -3.35 -39.25 5.24
CA ARG A 441 -2.58 -38.27 6.05
C ARG A 441 -2.62 -36.86 5.45
N VAL A 442 -2.39 -36.71 4.14
CA VAL A 442 -2.36 -35.40 3.46
C VAL A 442 -3.75 -34.77 3.38
N LEU A 443 -4.78 -35.58 3.14
CA LEU A 443 -6.17 -35.09 3.09
C LEU A 443 -6.75 -34.81 4.48
N ALA A 444 -6.28 -35.46 5.54
CA ALA A 444 -6.91 -35.36 6.87
C ALA A 444 -7.08 -33.91 7.35
N ALA A 445 -6.03 -33.10 7.32
CA ALA A 445 -6.09 -31.74 7.85
C ALA A 445 -7.04 -30.85 7.01
N LYS A 446 -6.87 -30.81 5.69
CA LYS A 446 -7.63 -29.92 4.79
C LYS A 446 -9.06 -30.40 4.53
N VAL A 447 -9.25 -31.69 4.26
CA VAL A 447 -10.58 -32.23 3.93
C VAL A 447 -11.37 -32.48 5.19
N ARG A 448 -10.93 -33.42 6.02
CA ARG A 448 -11.68 -33.82 7.22
C ARG A 448 -11.76 -32.67 8.22
N GLY A 449 -10.69 -31.92 8.43
CA GLY A 449 -10.69 -30.77 9.33
C GLY A 449 -11.65 -29.66 8.91
N ALA A 450 -11.63 -29.23 7.64
CA ALA A 450 -12.55 -28.21 7.17
C ALA A 450 -14.01 -28.69 7.17
N TRP A 451 -14.25 -29.98 6.87
CA TRP A 451 -15.58 -30.57 6.94
C TRP A 451 -16.12 -30.62 8.38
N ILE A 452 -15.29 -30.98 9.35
CA ILE A 452 -15.67 -30.95 10.78
C ILE A 452 -16.02 -29.53 11.22
N PHE A 453 -15.21 -28.52 10.87
CA PHE A 453 -15.60 -27.13 11.15
C PHE A 453 -16.96 -26.79 10.52
N HIS A 454 -17.18 -27.15 9.25
CA HIS A 454 -18.46 -26.92 8.58
C HIS A 454 -19.64 -27.58 9.32
N GLN A 455 -19.49 -28.81 9.82
CA GLN A 455 -20.51 -29.51 10.59
C GLN A 455 -20.74 -28.87 11.97
N VAL A 456 -19.67 -28.63 12.73
CA VAL A 456 -19.76 -28.08 14.09
C VAL A 456 -20.34 -26.67 14.09
N ILE A 457 -19.98 -25.81 13.15
CA ILE A 457 -20.56 -24.46 13.02
C ILE A 457 -22.09 -24.52 12.90
N GLN A 458 -22.60 -25.48 12.12
CA GLN A 458 -24.04 -25.65 11.93
C GLN A 458 -24.74 -26.24 13.16
N LEU A 459 -24.14 -27.26 13.78
CA LEU A 459 -24.71 -27.92 14.96
C LEU A 459 -24.77 -26.99 16.17
N THR A 460 -23.73 -26.19 16.38
CA THR A 460 -23.63 -25.25 17.50
C THR A 460 -24.30 -23.91 17.22
N HIS A 461 -24.80 -23.69 16.00
CA HIS A 461 -25.30 -22.40 15.53
C HIS A 461 -24.33 -21.24 15.81
N ALA A 462 -23.02 -21.49 15.72
CA ALA A 462 -22.01 -20.49 15.99
C ALA A 462 -22.17 -19.29 15.03
N PRO A 463 -22.26 -18.05 15.52
CA PRO A 463 -22.49 -16.85 14.71
C PRO A 463 -21.19 -16.39 14.02
N ILE A 464 -20.73 -17.19 13.06
CA ILE A 464 -19.49 -16.95 12.33
C ILE A 464 -19.66 -15.82 11.32
N HIS A 465 -18.82 -14.78 11.41
CA HIS A 465 -18.70 -13.70 10.44
C HIS A 465 -17.85 -14.10 9.22
N PHE A 466 -16.80 -14.89 9.43
CA PHE A 466 -15.96 -15.37 8.34
C PHE A 466 -15.38 -16.77 8.63
N PHE A 467 -15.26 -17.56 7.58
CA PHE A 467 -14.56 -18.84 7.61
C PHE A 467 -13.56 -18.91 6.45
N ILE A 468 -12.28 -18.68 6.76
CA ILE A 468 -11.22 -18.60 5.76
C ILE A 468 -10.44 -19.90 5.74
N MET A 469 -10.19 -20.44 4.56
CA MET A 469 -9.42 -21.65 4.34
C MET A 469 -8.23 -21.32 3.44
N PHE A 470 -7.02 -21.68 3.89
CA PHE A 470 -5.83 -21.47 3.08
C PHE A 470 -5.64 -22.65 2.12
N SER A 471 -5.96 -22.41 0.85
CA SER A 471 -5.66 -23.25 -0.31
C SER A 471 -4.27 -22.86 -0.88
N SER A 472 -3.94 -23.29 -2.10
CA SER A 472 -2.63 -23.01 -2.71
C SER A 472 -2.71 -22.90 -4.23
N ILE A 473 -1.94 -21.98 -4.79
CA ILE A 473 -1.82 -21.84 -6.25
C ILE A 473 -1.31 -23.11 -6.95
N ARG A 474 -0.61 -24.01 -6.24
CA ARG A 474 -0.13 -25.30 -6.78
C ARG A 474 -1.25 -26.14 -7.41
N ASN A 475 -2.50 -25.97 -6.93
CA ASN A 475 -3.68 -26.60 -7.50
C ASN A 475 -3.94 -26.19 -8.97
N HIS A 476 -3.63 -24.93 -9.31
CA HIS A 476 -3.83 -24.36 -10.64
C HIS A 476 -2.64 -24.58 -11.59
N LEU A 477 -1.48 -24.97 -11.03
CA LEU A 477 -0.23 -25.16 -11.78
C LEU A 477 0.00 -26.61 -12.24
N LEU A 478 -0.98 -27.51 -12.04
CA LEU A 478 -0.95 -28.93 -12.46
C LEU A 478 0.33 -29.65 -12.04
N GLU A 479 0.80 -29.40 -10.82
CA GLU A 479 2.05 -30.00 -10.34
C GLU A 479 1.88 -31.49 -10.08
N LEU A 480 2.49 -32.32 -10.94
CA LEU A 480 2.33 -33.78 -10.96
C LEU A 480 2.87 -34.50 -9.71
N ALA A 481 3.73 -33.85 -8.92
CA ALA A 481 4.37 -34.41 -7.74
C ALA A 481 3.59 -34.17 -6.42
N ALA A 482 2.40 -33.56 -6.48
CA ALA A 482 1.64 -33.14 -5.30
C ALA A 482 0.15 -33.52 -5.36
N ALA A 483 -0.17 -34.69 -5.93
CA ALA A 483 -1.56 -35.10 -6.21
C ALA A 483 -2.49 -35.04 -4.99
N GLY A 484 -2.07 -35.61 -3.85
CA GLY A 484 -2.87 -35.58 -2.61
C GLY A 484 -3.03 -34.15 -2.04
N TYR A 485 -1.99 -33.33 -2.13
CA TYR A 485 -2.04 -31.93 -1.69
C TYR A 485 -3.00 -31.09 -2.52
N ASN A 486 -2.96 -31.25 -3.85
CA ASN A 486 -3.86 -30.59 -4.79
C ASN A 486 -5.31 -31.02 -4.58
N ALA A 487 -5.57 -32.32 -4.36
CA ALA A 487 -6.91 -32.81 -4.04
C ALA A 487 -7.47 -32.18 -2.75
N GLY A 488 -6.64 -32.04 -1.71
CA GLY A 488 -7.03 -31.35 -0.48
C GLY A 488 -7.36 -29.87 -0.69
N ASN A 489 -6.58 -29.16 -1.50
CA ASN A 489 -6.83 -27.75 -1.85
C ASN A 489 -8.12 -27.58 -2.67
N GLN A 490 -8.32 -28.44 -3.68
CA GLN A 490 -9.53 -28.41 -4.50
C GLN A 490 -10.79 -28.67 -3.68
N PHE A 491 -10.71 -29.52 -2.65
CA PHE A 491 -11.81 -29.72 -1.72
C PHE A 491 -12.15 -28.45 -0.93
N LEU A 492 -11.16 -27.69 -0.45
CA LEU A 492 -11.39 -26.41 0.24
C LEU A 492 -12.10 -25.41 -0.67
N ASP A 493 -11.68 -25.32 -1.94
CA ASP A 493 -12.30 -24.46 -2.94
C ASP A 493 -13.76 -24.89 -3.20
N ALA A 494 -14.01 -26.19 -3.34
CA ALA A 494 -15.36 -26.72 -3.50
C ALA A 494 -16.23 -26.48 -2.25
N LEU A 495 -15.67 -26.61 -1.05
CA LEU A 495 -16.39 -26.38 0.21
C LEU A 495 -16.73 -24.88 0.38
N ALA A 496 -15.82 -23.97 0.03
CA ALA A 496 -16.11 -22.53 0.05
C ALA A 496 -17.24 -22.18 -0.91
N HIS A 497 -17.19 -22.70 -2.14
CA HIS A 497 -18.25 -22.51 -3.13
C HIS A 497 -19.58 -23.10 -2.66
N TYR A 498 -19.57 -24.31 -2.11
CA TYR A 498 -20.78 -24.94 -1.57
C TYR A 498 -21.41 -24.13 -0.43
N ARG A 499 -20.60 -23.70 0.54
CA ARG A 499 -21.07 -22.90 1.67
C ARG A 499 -21.66 -21.56 1.23
N THR A 500 -20.99 -20.82 0.36
CA THR A 500 -21.46 -19.50 -0.06
C THR A 500 -22.62 -19.57 -1.04
N ILE A 501 -22.52 -20.37 -2.10
CA ILE A 501 -23.49 -20.37 -3.19
C ILE A 501 -24.73 -21.22 -2.87
N LYS A 502 -24.59 -22.34 -2.14
CA LYS A 502 -25.71 -23.24 -1.85
C LYS A 502 -26.35 -23.01 -0.50
N LEU A 503 -25.55 -22.70 0.53
CA LEU A 503 -26.05 -22.54 1.90
C LEU A 503 -26.15 -21.09 2.35
N ASN A 504 -25.64 -20.14 1.55
CA ASN A 504 -25.54 -18.73 1.94
C ASN A 504 -24.80 -18.52 3.28
N LEU A 505 -23.79 -19.35 3.54
CA LEU A 505 -22.94 -19.29 4.72
C LEU A 505 -21.57 -18.72 4.36
N PRO A 506 -20.92 -17.96 5.26
CA PRO A 506 -19.62 -17.37 4.99
C PRO A 506 -18.57 -18.47 4.82
N ALA A 507 -17.80 -18.33 3.73
CA ALA A 507 -16.59 -19.10 3.47
C ALA A 507 -15.73 -18.41 2.41
N LEU A 508 -14.41 -18.46 2.57
CA LEU A 508 -13.45 -17.97 1.58
C LEU A 508 -12.28 -18.97 1.51
N SER A 509 -12.06 -19.59 0.34
CA SER A 509 -10.89 -20.44 0.10
C SER A 509 -9.85 -19.68 -0.71
N VAL A 510 -8.71 -19.36 -0.11
CA VAL A 510 -7.72 -18.49 -0.74
C VAL A 510 -6.60 -19.34 -1.30
N SER A 511 -6.44 -19.36 -2.63
CA SER A 511 -5.31 -20.02 -3.28
C SER A 511 -4.05 -19.17 -3.11
N LEU A 512 -3.28 -19.47 -2.07
CA LEU A 512 -2.11 -18.70 -1.67
C LEU A 512 -0.91 -18.88 -2.62
N PRO A 513 -0.13 -17.80 -2.86
CA PRO A 513 1.14 -17.88 -3.57
C PRO A 513 2.25 -18.40 -2.64
N ALA A 514 3.46 -18.51 -3.19
CA ALA A 514 4.64 -18.49 -2.35
C ALA A 514 4.75 -17.13 -1.64
N VAL A 515 4.74 -17.14 -0.31
CA VAL A 515 4.79 -15.92 0.51
C VAL A 515 6.17 -15.65 1.06
N SER A 516 6.57 -14.38 1.15
CA SER A 516 7.77 -13.95 1.86
C SER A 516 7.45 -13.57 3.31
N GLY A 517 8.36 -13.90 4.23
CA GLY A 517 8.26 -13.56 5.66
C GLY A 517 7.44 -14.54 6.53
N ALA A 518 6.81 -15.57 5.95
CA ALA A 518 6.07 -16.60 6.69
C ALA A 518 5.90 -17.89 5.84
N GLY A 519 5.24 -18.91 6.40
CA GLY A 519 4.82 -20.11 5.67
C GLY A 519 5.87 -21.21 5.48
N MET A 520 5.51 -22.23 4.70
CA MET A 520 6.29 -23.47 4.51
C MET A 520 7.62 -23.23 3.79
N PHE A 521 7.64 -22.26 2.86
CA PHE A 521 8.80 -21.96 2.03
C PHE A 521 9.84 -21.06 2.70
N HIS A 522 9.49 -20.36 3.79
CA HIS A 522 10.46 -19.58 4.57
C HIS A 522 11.66 -20.45 5.05
N ARG A 523 11.46 -21.76 5.16
CA ARG A 523 12.44 -22.73 5.68
C ARG A 523 13.08 -23.63 4.61
N HIS A 524 12.67 -23.52 3.34
CA HIS A 524 13.19 -24.33 2.23
C HIS A 524 13.62 -23.43 1.06
N ARG A 525 14.83 -22.87 1.18
CA ARG A 525 15.45 -21.94 0.21
C ARG A 525 15.52 -22.53 -1.20
N ASP A 526 15.74 -23.83 -1.35
CA ASP A 526 15.90 -24.48 -2.65
C ASP A 526 14.57 -24.59 -3.43
N ALA A 527 13.45 -24.74 -2.72
CA ALA A 527 12.12 -24.76 -3.33
C ALA A 527 11.67 -23.35 -3.78
N LEU A 528 12.07 -22.31 -3.03
CA LEU A 528 11.89 -20.90 -3.40
C LEU A 528 12.67 -20.54 -4.68
N ILE A 529 13.93 -20.98 -4.75
CA ILE A 529 14.81 -20.80 -5.90
C ILE A 529 14.22 -21.51 -7.12
N SER A 530 13.70 -22.73 -6.97
CA SER A 530 13.03 -23.44 -8.07
C SER A 530 11.79 -22.69 -8.58
N LEU A 531 10.91 -22.20 -7.70
CA LEU A 531 9.70 -21.44 -8.09
C LEU A 531 10.04 -20.12 -8.82
N GLN A 532 11.00 -19.35 -8.29
CA GLN A 532 11.43 -18.07 -8.86
C GLN A 532 12.24 -18.23 -10.15
N LEU A 533 13.26 -19.09 -10.15
CA LEU A 533 14.16 -19.25 -11.29
C LEU A 533 13.55 -20.06 -12.42
N THR A 534 12.66 -21.00 -12.12
CA THR A 534 12.07 -21.83 -13.17
C THR A 534 10.71 -21.29 -13.60
N GLN A 535 9.75 -20.99 -12.72
CA GLN A 535 8.35 -20.81 -13.15
C GLN A 535 7.89 -19.36 -13.44
N GLY A 536 8.72 -18.34 -13.20
CA GLY A 536 8.38 -16.93 -13.46
C GLY A 536 7.40 -16.31 -12.45
N PHE A 537 7.11 -17.03 -11.35
CA PHE A 537 6.35 -16.53 -10.22
C PHE A 537 7.25 -15.81 -9.21
N GLU A 538 6.73 -14.76 -8.60
CA GLU A 538 7.42 -13.97 -7.59
C GLU A 538 6.85 -14.23 -6.20
N LEU A 539 7.63 -13.92 -5.16
CA LEU A 539 7.16 -14.00 -3.79
C LEU A 539 6.24 -12.83 -3.47
N VAL A 540 5.13 -13.13 -2.80
CA VAL A 540 4.20 -12.10 -2.34
C VAL A 540 4.42 -11.83 -0.86
N PRO A 541 4.61 -10.57 -0.43
CA PRO A 541 4.67 -10.22 0.99
C PRO A 541 3.43 -10.69 1.73
N THR A 542 3.63 -11.28 2.91
CA THR A 542 2.53 -11.83 3.72
C THR A 542 1.48 -10.77 4.09
N VAL A 543 1.88 -9.52 4.35
CA VAL A 543 0.96 -8.40 4.63
C VAL A 543 0.03 -8.11 3.45
N ALA A 544 0.57 -8.07 2.23
CA ALA A 544 -0.23 -7.83 1.02
C ALA A 544 -1.27 -8.95 0.79
N VAL A 545 -0.90 -10.20 1.08
CA VAL A 545 -1.84 -11.33 1.05
C VAL A 545 -2.99 -11.12 2.03
N PHE A 546 -2.71 -10.72 3.27
CA PHE A 546 -3.74 -10.54 4.29
C PHE A 546 -4.68 -9.37 3.97
N GLU A 547 -4.16 -8.27 3.43
CA GLU A 547 -4.98 -7.15 2.96
C GLU A 547 -5.90 -7.55 1.80
N LEU A 548 -5.42 -8.36 0.85
CA LEU A 548 -6.25 -8.91 -0.22
C LEU A 548 -7.35 -9.85 0.34
N ILE A 549 -7.02 -10.68 1.33
CA ILE A 549 -8.00 -11.56 1.99
C ILE A 549 -9.12 -10.73 2.64
N GLU A 550 -8.77 -9.66 3.36
CA GLU A 550 -9.73 -8.74 3.96
C GLU A 550 -10.62 -8.08 2.89
N GLN A 551 -10.04 -7.63 1.78
CA GLN A 551 -10.79 -7.05 0.66
C GLN A 551 -11.75 -8.05 0.02
N PHE A 552 -11.31 -9.30 -0.18
CA PHE A 552 -12.16 -10.35 -0.72
C PHE A 552 -13.31 -10.69 0.22
N GLN A 553 -13.04 -10.77 1.52
CA GLN A 553 -14.07 -11.04 2.52
C GLN A 553 -15.09 -9.90 2.64
N ALA A 554 -14.65 -8.65 2.49
CA ALA A 554 -15.52 -7.49 2.59
C ALA A 554 -16.47 -7.33 1.38
N ASN A 555 -16.16 -7.93 0.24
CA ASN A 555 -16.91 -7.75 -0.99
C ASN A 555 -17.73 -9.00 -1.35
N GLN A 556 -19.02 -8.97 -1.02
CA GLN A 556 -19.95 -10.09 -1.21
C GLN A 556 -20.18 -10.50 -2.69
N ASN A 557 -19.74 -9.70 -3.66
CA ASN A 557 -19.84 -10.00 -5.10
C ASN A 557 -18.62 -10.74 -5.66
N ILE A 558 -17.61 -11.07 -4.83
CA ILE A 558 -16.38 -11.72 -5.27
C ILE A 558 -16.50 -13.24 -5.21
N CYS A 559 -15.80 -13.91 -6.13
CA CYS A 559 -15.62 -15.36 -6.14
C CYS A 559 -15.17 -15.87 -4.75
N PRO A 560 -15.81 -16.90 -4.17
CA PRO A 560 -15.45 -17.45 -2.86
C PRO A 560 -14.10 -18.17 -2.86
N CYS A 561 -13.45 -18.30 -4.03
CA CYS A 561 -12.20 -19.02 -4.23
C CYS A 561 -11.15 -18.16 -4.96
N PRO A 562 -10.69 -17.03 -4.39
CA PRO A 562 -9.72 -16.17 -5.06
C PRO A 562 -8.35 -16.81 -5.20
N VAL A 563 -7.64 -16.47 -6.28
CA VAL A 563 -6.25 -16.87 -6.53
C VAL A 563 -5.35 -15.65 -6.44
N ILE A 564 -4.31 -15.73 -5.61
CA ILE A 564 -3.34 -14.66 -5.43
C ILE A 564 -1.98 -15.13 -5.96
N PHE A 565 -1.36 -14.33 -6.83
CA PHE A 565 0.02 -14.53 -7.28
C PHE A 565 0.66 -13.24 -7.78
N ALA A 566 1.99 -13.22 -7.75
CA ALA A 566 2.81 -12.25 -8.45
C ALA A 566 3.63 -12.98 -9.53
N ALA A 567 3.84 -12.33 -10.67
CA ALA A 567 4.57 -12.92 -11.78
C ALA A 567 5.35 -11.86 -12.54
N ASN A 568 6.55 -12.24 -12.99
CA ASN A 568 7.25 -11.51 -14.04
C ASN A 568 6.66 -11.95 -15.38
N TRP A 569 5.77 -11.12 -15.94
CA TRP A 569 5.02 -11.45 -17.15
C TRP A 569 5.90 -11.75 -18.36
N GLN A 570 7.07 -11.12 -18.46
CA GLN A 570 8.00 -11.36 -19.55
C GLN A 570 8.61 -12.76 -19.45
N ASN A 571 9.14 -13.13 -18.28
CA ASN A 571 9.68 -14.47 -18.04
C ASN A 571 8.61 -15.56 -18.18
N LEU A 572 7.41 -15.31 -17.66
CA LEU A 572 6.29 -16.25 -17.72
C LEU A 572 5.82 -16.44 -19.18
N TYR A 573 5.80 -15.37 -19.98
CA TYR A 573 5.44 -15.43 -21.41
C TYR A 573 6.51 -16.15 -22.25
N GLU A 574 7.78 -15.79 -22.11
CA GLU A 574 8.90 -16.42 -22.82
C GLU A 574 9.02 -17.91 -22.52
N ARG A 575 8.66 -18.32 -21.29
CA ARG A 575 8.66 -19.73 -20.90
C ARG A 575 7.42 -20.48 -21.35
N ARG A 576 6.24 -19.85 -21.36
CA ARG A 576 5.02 -20.47 -21.92
C ARG A 576 5.21 -20.86 -23.39
N GLN A 577 6.03 -20.11 -24.14
CA GLN A 577 6.41 -20.47 -25.51
C GLN A 577 7.38 -21.67 -25.61
N LYS A 578 8.14 -21.96 -24.55
CA LYS A 578 9.14 -23.04 -24.50
C LYS A 578 8.63 -24.32 -23.85
N LEU A 579 7.59 -24.23 -23.01
CA LEU A 579 6.92 -25.40 -22.49
C LEU A 579 6.10 -26.01 -23.64
N PRO A 580 6.16 -27.34 -23.86
CA PRO A 580 5.18 -27.99 -24.72
C PRO A 580 3.82 -27.63 -24.14
N THR A 581 3.01 -26.91 -24.91
CA THR A 581 1.64 -26.58 -24.54
C THR A 581 0.99 -27.89 -24.09
N PHE A 582 0.73 -28.04 -22.79
CA PHE A 582 -0.19 -29.06 -22.33
C PHE A 582 -1.51 -28.71 -23.00
N HIS A 583 -1.78 -29.44 -24.07
CA HIS A 583 -2.85 -29.23 -25.02
C HIS A 583 -4.20 -29.58 -24.37
N LEU A 584 -4.60 -28.84 -23.33
CA LEU A 584 -6.00 -28.86 -22.89
C LEU A 584 -6.88 -28.26 -23.98
N SER A 585 -6.42 -27.21 -24.69
CA SER A 585 -7.15 -26.68 -25.85
C SER A 585 -7.27 -27.72 -26.96
N LYS A 586 -6.22 -28.46 -27.29
CA LYS A 586 -6.26 -29.47 -28.37
C LYS A 586 -7.01 -30.73 -27.96
N ILE A 587 -6.93 -31.18 -26.71
CA ILE A 587 -7.75 -32.32 -26.23
C ILE A 587 -9.23 -31.91 -26.15
N VAL A 588 -9.54 -30.67 -25.78
CA VAL A 588 -10.92 -30.15 -25.79
C VAL A 588 -11.40 -29.95 -27.23
N GLU A 589 -10.59 -29.41 -28.14
CA GLU A 589 -10.91 -29.26 -29.57
C GLU A 589 -11.01 -30.61 -30.28
N GLU A 590 -10.12 -31.56 -30.02
CA GLU A 590 -10.14 -32.93 -30.56
C GLU A 590 -11.30 -33.74 -29.96
N ARG A 591 -11.66 -33.53 -28.68
CA ARG A 591 -12.88 -34.12 -28.10
C ARG A 591 -14.14 -33.45 -28.60
N TYR A 592 -14.17 -32.13 -28.82
CA TYR A 592 -15.30 -31.44 -29.46
C TYR A 592 -15.45 -31.85 -30.93
N ALA A 593 -14.35 -32.07 -31.64
CA ALA A 593 -14.37 -32.57 -33.02
C ALA A 593 -14.72 -34.07 -33.09
N ALA A 594 -14.36 -34.86 -32.07
CA ALA A 594 -14.76 -36.28 -31.97
C ALA A 594 -16.20 -36.45 -31.45
N MET A 595 -16.71 -35.48 -30.67
CA MET A 595 -18.11 -35.34 -30.33
C MET A 595 -18.83 -34.63 -31.49
N ASN A 596 -19.00 -35.35 -32.61
CA ASN A 596 -20.09 -35.08 -33.54
C ASN A 596 -21.42 -35.20 -32.76
N LEU A 597 -21.79 -34.15 -32.02
CA LEU A 597 -23.18 -33.81 -31.79
C LEU A 597 -23.65 -33.23 -33.12
N THR A 598 -24.02 -34.12 -34.03
CA THR A 598 -25.02 -33.79 -35.03
C THR A 598 -26.25 -33.29 -34.27
N ASP A 599 -26.73 -32.12 -34.66
CA ASP A 599 -28.01 -31.53 -34.26
C ASP A 599 -29.05 -32.59 -33.87
N THR A 600 -29.39 -32.61 -32.58
CA THR A 600 -30.74 -32.85 -32.06
C THR A 600 -30.87 -32.24 -30.68
#